data_AF-A0A349YJU0-F1
#
_entry.id   AF-A0A349YJU0-F1
#
_cell.length_a   1.000
_cell.length_b   1.000
_cell.length_c   1.000
_cell.angle_alpha   90.00
_cell.angle_beta   90.00
_cell.angle_gamma   90.00
#
_symmetry.space_group_name_H-M   'P 1'
#
loop_
_entity.id
_entity.type
_entity.pdbx_description
1 polymer ?
#
loop_
_entity_poly.entity_id
_entity_poly.type
_entity_poly.pdbx_seq_one_letter_code
_entity_poly.pdbx_strand_id
1 'polypeptide(L)'
;MAVTPNIGKLVDLELLKAFKAKQDAAFDAKLDEKEALGTAAGLVGELSTLTTEAKGTVAAAINEVDANADAAKAAADAAQKAADANKATLDQLTGAEGIDKKIQDAVDGVNATIGKTTDLTTTEQGTIVGAINEVKAATETLNTASKVTLDADDTARVYKIYQGGSETSNLVGTINIGKDLVVKSGAVKEVPEKGTCIVLTLTNDEVVEIPAASLIDIYTAETGATEVQVAIDPTSKKVGASLVTGGVAKTKLAADVQASLGKADTAVQTVAEGTADGTIAVDGKDVTVHGFAAVKSTADAAKATADKLDGTAETEGSVKYQIAASETAVKAAVKVDTDALAGRAQALEDWKATVGLASEDDINALFA
;
A
#
# COMPACT_ATOMS: atom_id res chain seq x y z
N MET A 1 -95.51 121.35 -147.10
CA MET A 1 -94.09 121.08 -147.40
C MET A 1 -93.58 120.11 -146.35
N ALA A 2 -93.07 118.96 -146.78
CA ALA A 2 -92.33 118.05 -145.93
C ALA A 2 -91.15 118.82 -145.32
N VAL A 3 -91.17 119.03 -143.99
CA VAL A 3 -89.98 119.51 -143.30
C VAL A 3 -89.19 118.26 -142.94
N THR A 4 -88.21 117.99 -143.80
CA THR A 4 -87.08 117.11 -143.59
C THR A 4 -86.67 117.13 -142.11
N PRO A 5 -86.58 115.99 -141.42
CA PRO A 5 -86.14 115.97 -140.02
C PRO A 5 -84.76 116.63 -139.95
N ASN A 6 -84.64 117.64 -139.10
CA ASN A 6 -83.38 118.33 -138.87
C ASN A 6 -82.41 117.33 -138.22
N ILE A 7 -81.57 116.72 -139.06
CA ILE A 7 -80.62 115.67 -138.71
C ILE A 7 -79.74 116.13 -137.53
N GLY A 8 -79.40 117.42 -137.42
CA GLY A 8 -78.64 117.96 -136.29
C GLY A 8 -79.34 117.81 -134.93
N LYS A 9 -80.66 118.06 -134.85
CA LYS A 9 -81.42 117.87 -133.60
C LYS A 9 -81.59 116.40 -133.21
N LEU A 10 -81.69 115.50 -134.18
CA LEU A 10 -81.70 114.06 -133.92
C LEU A 10 -80.33 113.59 -133.42
N VAL A 11 -79.25 114.10 -133.99
CA VAL A 11 -77.88 113.80 -133.56
C VAL A 11 -77.62 114.28 -132.14
N ASP A 12 -78.05 115.49 -131.77
CA ASP A 12 -77.91 116.01 -130.39
C ASP A 12 -78.73 115.22 -129.35
N LEU A 13 -79.94 114.78 -129.71
CA LEU A 13 -80.79 113.98 -128.83
C LEU A 13 -80.25 112.55 -128.64
N GLU A 14 -79.71 111.95 -129.71
CA GLU A 14 -79.00 110.67 -129.66
C GLU A 14 -77.72 110.76 -128.84
N LEU A 15 -76.92 111.84 -129.00
CA LEU A 15 -75.73 112.11 -128.18
C LEU A 15 -76.08 112.28 -126.70
N LEU A 16 -77.16 112.97 -126.37
CA LEU A 16 -77.62 113.16 -124.99
C LEU A 16 -78.12 111.84 -124.36
N LYS A 17 -78.83 111.00 -125.13
CA LYS A 17 -79.22 109.65 -124.69
C LYS A 17 -78.00 108.77 -124.48
N ALA A 18 -77.04 108.78 -125.40
CA ALA A 18 -75.79 108.04 -125.27
C ALA A 18 -74.97 108.51 -124.06
N PHE A 19 -74.96 109.82 -123.79
CA PHE A 19 -74.30 110.38 -122.62
C PHE A 19 -74.98 109.95 -121.31
N LYS A 20 -76.31 110.01 -121.22
CA LYS A 20 -77.06 109.51 -120.05
C LYS A 20 -76.87 108.03 -119.83
N ALA A 21 -77.03 107.21 -120.87
CA ALA A 21 -76.81 105.77 -120.80
C ALA A 21 -75.38 105.43 -120.34
N LYS A 22 -74.38 106.22 -120.75
CA LYS A 22 -73.00 106.06 -120.29
C LYS A 22 -72.81 106.49 -118.83
N GLN A 23 -73.53 107.50 -118.34
CA GLN A 23 -73.54 107.88 -116.92
C GLN A 23 -74.21 106.82 -116.05
N ASP A 24 -75.38 106.32 -116.46
CA ASP A 24 -76.13 105.29 -115.73
C ASP A 24 -75.33 103.99 -115.67
N ALA A 25 -74.74 103.54 -116.79
CA ALA A 25 -73.86 102.38 -116.81
C ALA A 25 -72.60 102.56 -115.92
N ALA A 26 -72.05 103.79 -115.83
CA ALA A 26 -70.93 104.06 -114.93
C ALA A 26 -71.35 104.11 -113.45
N PHE A 27 -72.59 104.48 -113.16
CA PHE A 27 -73.15 104.46 -111.82
C PHE A 27 -73.45 103.03 -111.36
N ASP A 28 -74.11 102.23 -112.21
CA ASP A 28 -74.41 100.82 -111.95
C ASP A 28 -73.13 100.01 -111.76
N ALA A 29 -72.09 100.24 -112.59
CA ALA A 29 -70.79 99.59 -112.41
C ALA A 29 -70.13 99.90 -111.05
N LYS A 30 -70.31 101.14 -110.54
CA LYS A 30 -69.84 101.50 -109.19
C LYS A 30 -70.69 100.90 -108.08
N LEU A 31 -71.98 100.67 -108.34
CA LEU A 31 -72.88 99.99 -107.40
C LEU A 31 -72.52 98.50 -107.30
N ASP A 32 -72.28 97.84 -108.43
CA ASP A 32 -71.80 96.45 -108.49
C ASP A 32 -70.45 96.28 -107.78
N GLU A 33 -69.52 97.24 -107.95
CA GLU A 33 -68.24 97.25 -107.22
C GLU A 33 -68.46 97.36 -105.70
N LYS A 34 -69.44 98.17 -105.26
CA LYS A 34 -69.81 98.31 -103.86
C LYS A 34 -70.49 97.05 -103.28
N GLU A 35 -71.35 96.38 -104.06
CA GLU A 35 -71.95 95.09 -103.66
C GLU A 35 -70.91 93.97 -103.63
N ALA A 36 -69.96 93.96 -104.57
CA ALA A 36 -68.82 93.06 -104.56
C ALA A 36 -67.92 93.29 -103.33
N LEU A 37 -67.70 94.56 -102.93
CA LEU A 37 -67.00 94.91 -101.69
C LEU A 37 -67.75 94.43 -100.43
N GLY A 38 -69.08 94.53 -100.39
CA GLY A 38 -69.90 94.00 -99.30
C GLY A 38 -69.85 92.48 -99.18
N THR A 39 -69.89 91.79 -100.32
CA THR A 39 -69.79 90.31 -100.38
C THR A 39 -68.38 89.83 -100.00
N ALA A 40 -67.34 90.56 -100.41
CA ALA A 40 -65.95 90.30 -100.01
C ALA A 40 -65.75 90.46 -98.49
N ALA A 41 -66.38 91.47 -97.87
CA ALA A 41 -66.36 91.62 -96.41
C ALA A 41 -67.04 90.45 -95.68
N GLY A 42 -68.13 89.90 -96.23
CA GLY A 42 -68.79 88.70 -95.70
C GLY A 42 -67.92 87.43 -95.77
N LEU A 43 -67.05 87.31 -96.78
CA LEU A 43 -66.14 86.17 -96.95
C LEU A 43 -64.87 86.28 -96.09
N VAL A 44 -64.33 87.48 -95.90
CA VAL A 44 -63.09 87.72 -95.12
C VAL A 44 -63.39 87.94 -93.62
N GLY A 45 -64.65 88.19 -93.27
CA GLY A 45 -65.06 88.54 -91.91
C GLY A 45 -64.75 89.99 -91.56
N GLU A 46 -65.43 90.52 -90.55
CA GLU A 46 -65.16 91.88 -90.05
C GLU A 46 -64.03 91.87 -89.02
N LEU A 47 -63.20 92.92 -88.99
CA LEU A 47 -62.13 93.09 -88.01
C LEU A 47 -62.64 93.04 -86.55
N SER A 48 -63.90 93.47 -86.33
CA SER A 48 -64.62 93.39 -85.06
C SER A 48 -64.74 91.95 -84.52
N THR A 49 -64.78 90.96 -85.41
CA THR A 49 -65.03 89.54 -85.10
C THR A 49 -63.77 88.76 -84.69
N LEU A 50 -62.57 89.33 -84.88
CA LEU A 50 -61.35 88.70 -84.38
C LEU A 50 -61.39 88.57 -82.85
N THR A 51 -60.68 87.59 -82.30
CA THR A 51 -60.58 87.39 -80.84
C THR A 51 -59.37 88.09 -80.22
N THR A 52 -58.61 88.86 -81.02
CA THR A 52 -57.49 89.68 -80.56
C THR A 52 -57.98 90.91 -79.80
N GLU A 53 -57.16 91.47 -78.92
CA GLU A 53 -57.46 92.70 -78.20
C GLU A 53 -57.17 93.95 -79.06
N ALA A 54 -56.17 93.89 -79.94
CA ALA A 54 -55.73 94.96 -80.83
C ALA A 54 -56.45 94.89 -82.21
N LYS A 55 -57.66 95.44 -82.28
CA LYS A 55 -58.51 95.45 -83.50
C LYS A 55 -58.48 96.78 -84.28
N GLY A 56 -57.42 97.58 -84.13
CA GLY A 56 -57.29 98.87 -84.84
C GLY A 56 -56.99 98.71 -86.34
N THR A 57 -56.22 97.68 -86.70
CA THR A 57 -55.93 97.26 -88.07
C THR A 57 -55.68 95.75 -88.12
N VAL A 58 -55.72 95.12 -89.30
CA VAL A 58 -55.35 93.70 -89.47
C VAL A 58 -53.90 93.44 -89.03
N ALA A 59 -52.99 94.37 -89.33
CA ALA A 59 -51.58 94.26 -88.91
C ALA A 59 -51.45 94.27 -87.38
N ALA A 60 -52.23 95.08 -86.67
CA ALA A 60 -52.23 95.11 -85.20
C ALA A 60 -52.67 93.75 -84.62
N ALA A 61 -53.74 93.16 -85.16
CA ALA A 61 -54.21 91.85 -84.74
C ALA A 61 -53.19 90.73 -85.03
N ILE A 62 -52.54 90.75 -86.20
CA ILE A 62 -51.49 89.77 -86.55
C ILE A 62 -50.27 89.90 -85.63
N ASN A 63 -49.81 91.12 -85.36
CA ASN A 63 -48.67 91.35 -84.47
C ASN A 63 -48.95 90.89 -83.03
N GLU A 64 -50.20 90.98 -82.56
CA GLU A 64 -50.60 90.43 -81.27
C GLU A 64 -50.53 88.90 -81.25
N VAL A 65 -51.00 88.23 -82.32
CA VAL A 65 -50.91 86.77 -82.44
C VAL A 65 -49.45 86.30 -82.51
N ASP A 66 -48.61 87.01 -83.25
CA ASP A 66 -47.16 86.74 -83.34
C ASP A 66 -46.49 86.88 -81.95
N ALA A 67 -46.77 87.98 -81.24
CA ALA A 67 -46.28 88.19 -79.89
C ALA A 67 -46.76 87.11 -78.90
N ASN A 68 -48.01 86.66 -79.00
CA ASN A 68 -48.55 85.58 -78.18
C ASN A 68 -47.89 84.23 -78.52
N ALA A 69 -47.60 83.95 -79.79
CA ALA A 69 -46.90 82.74 -80.21
C ALA A 69 -45.46 82.73 -79.69
N ASP A 70 -44.76 83.86 -79.77
CA ASP A 70 -43.41 84.02 -79.21
C ASP A 70 -43.42 83.86 -77.69
N ALA A 71 -44.40 84.44 -76.99
CA ALA A 71 -44.56 84.28 -75.56
C ALA A 71 -44.84 82.81 -75.18
N ALA A 72 -45.69 82.10 -75.93
CA ALA A 72 -45.97 80.69 -75.72
C ALA A 72 -44.73 79.82 -75.95
N LYS A 73 -43.94 80.12 -76.98
CA LYS A 73 -42.66 79.44 -77.23
C LYS A 73 -41.67 79.67 -76.09
N ALA A 74 -41.52 80.92 -75.65
CA ALA A 74 -40.63 81.25 -74.53
C ALA A 74 -41.03 80.52 -73.24
N ALA A 75 -42.34 80.41 -72.96
CA ALA A 75 -42.86 79.64 -71.83
C ALA A 75 -42.57 78.14 -71.95
N ALA A 76 -42.74 77.55 -73.15
CA ALA A 76 -42.42 76.14 -73.41
C ALA A 76 -40.92 75.84 -73.25
N ASP A 77 -40.06 76.70 -73.80
CA ASP A 77 -38.60 76.58 -73.66
C ASP A 77 -38.17 76.70 -72.19
N ALA A 78 -38.81 77.56 -71.41
CA ALA A 78 -38.58 77.67 -69.96
C ALA A 78 -39.03 76.41 -69.20
N ALA A 79 -40.20 75.86 -69.54
CA ALA A 79 -40.71 74.62 -68.94
C ALA A 79 -39.80 73.41 -69.24
N GLN A 80 -39.31 73.29 -70.48
CA GLN A 80 -38.39 72.21 -70.86
C GLN A 80 -37.06 72.31 -70.10
N LYS A 81 -36.48 73.51 -70.00
CA LYS A 81 -35.27 73.74 -69.18
C LYS A 81 -35.47 73.33 -67.73
N ALA A 82 -36.64 73.61 -67.15
CA ALA A 82 -36.98 73.19 -65.79
C ALA A 82 -37.11 71.67 -65.68
N ALA A 83 -37.74 71.01 -66.66
CA ALA A 83 -37.85 69.56 -66.70
C ALA A 83 -36.49 68.86 -66.81
N ASP A 84 -35.59 69.38 -67.66
CA ASP A 84 -34.24 68.85 -67.82
C ASP A 84 -33.41 69.01 -66.53
N ALA A 85 -33.54 70.15 -65.84
CA ALA A 85 -32.92 70.38 -64.54
C ALA A 85 -33.45 69.43 -63.46
N ASN A 86 -34.77 69.19 -63.44
CA ASN A 86 -35.40 68.23 -62.52
C ASN A 86 -34.93 66.80 -62.82
N LYS A 87 -34.82 66.42 -64.10
CA LYS A 87 -34.29 65.12 -64.49
C LYS A 87 -32.84 64.94 -64.06
N ALA A 88 -31.99 65.95 -64.26
CA ALA A 88 -30.60 65.90 -63.81
C ALA A 88 -30.50 65.72 -62.29
N THR A 89 -31.37 66.40 -61.53
CA THR A 89 -31.47 66.24 -60.08
C THR A 89 -31.93 64.82 -59.72
N LEU A 90 -32.92 64.27 -60.42
CA LEU A 90 -33.39 62.90 -60.21
C LEU A 90 -32.30 61.88 -60.52
N ASP A 91 -31.54 62.05 -61.60
CA ASP A 91 -30.44 61.16 -61.96
C ASP A 91 -29.32 61.18 -60.89
N GLN A 92 -29.10 62.31 -60.20
CA GLN A 92 -28.20 62.37 -59.04
C GLN A 92 -28.74 61.63 -57.81
N LEU A 93 -30.07 61.47 -57.69
CA LEU A 93 -30.71 60.74 -56.60
C LEU A 93 -30.73 59.23 -56.89
N THR A 94 -31.13 58.85 -58.11
CA THR A 94 -31.51 57.47 -58.46
C THR A 94 -30.61 56.80 -59.51
N GLY A 95 -29.61 57.50 -60.05
CA GLY A 95 -28.69 56.95 -61.03
C GLY A 95 -27.74 55.90 -60.44
N ALA A 96 -26.89 55.30 -61.28
CA ALA A 96 -25.91 54.29 -60.85
C ALA A 96 -24.91 54.81 -59.79
N GLU A 97 -24.64 56.11 -59.79
CA GLU A 97 -23.85 56.82 -58.75
C GLU A 97 -24.72 57.63 -57.78
N GLY A 98 -26.01 57.31 -57.72
CA GLY A 98 -27.00 57.96 -56.89
C GLY A 98 -26.81 57.71 -55.39
N ILE A 99 -27.80 58.12 -54.59
CA ILE A 99 -27.74 58.01 -53.13
C ILE A 99 -27.53 56.55 -52.69
N ASP A 100 -28.17 55.59 -53.33
CA ASP A 100 -28.07 54.18 -52.97
C ASP A 100 -26.63 53.65 -53.09
N LYS A 101 -25.90 54.04 -54.14
CA LYS A 101 -24.49 53.66 -54.31
C LYS A 101 -23.60 54.32 -53.26
N LYS A 102 -23.82 55.59 -52.96
CA LYS A 102 -23.06 56.31 -51.93
C LYS A 102 -23.32 55.73 -50.54
N ILE A 103 -24.56 55.31 -50.24
CA ILE A 103 -24.90 54.60 -49.00
C ILE A 103 -24.18 53.25 -48.96
N GLN A 104 -24.21 52.47 -50.05
CA GLN A 104 -23.50 51.19 -50.12
C GLN A 104 -22.00 51.36 -49.94
N ASP A 105 -21.37 52.33 -50.60
CA ASP A 105 -19.94 52.62 -50.44
C ASP A 105 -19.60 53.04 -49.00
N ALA A 106 -20.48 53.82 -48.37
CA ALA A 106 -20.31 54.17 -46.96
C ALA A 106 -20.44 52.95 -46.05
N VAL A 107 -21.43 52.08 -46.28
CA VAL A 107 -21.62 50.81 -45.54
C VAL A 107 -20.42 49.89 -45.73
N ASP A 108 -19.92 49.75 -46.95
CA ASP A 108 -18.75 48.93 -47.27
C ASP A 108 -17.48 49.51 -46.66
N GLY A 109 -17.30 50.83 -46.69
CA GLY A 109 -16.19 51.51 -46.00
C GLY A 109 -16.22 51.33 -44.48
N VAL A 110 -17.41 51.40 -43.87
CA VAL A 110 -17.61 51.09 -42.45
C VAL A 110 -17.26 49.63 -42.18
N ASN A 111 -17.82 48.68 -42.93
CA ASN A 111 -17.54 47.25 -42.78
C ASN A 111 -16.06 46.90 -43.00
N ALA A 112 -15.37 47.58 -43.92
CA ALA A 112 -13.93 47.40 -44.12
C ALA A 112 -13.09 47.89 -42.92
N THR A 113 -13.59 48.90 -42.19
CA THR A 113 -12.90 49.48 -41.03
C THR A 113 -13.18 48.70 -39.75
N ILE A 114 -14.45 48.32 -39.50
CA ILE A 114 -14.89 47.74 -38.22
C ILE A 114 -15.19 46.24 -38.31
N GLY A 115 -15.13 45.66 -39.50
CA GLY A 115 -15.59 44.29 -39.75
C GLY A 115 -17.12 44.18 -39.81
N LYS A 116 -17.59 43.00 -40.20
CA LYS A 116 -19.01 42.62 -40.14
C LYS A 116 -19.26 41.81 -38.88
N THR A 117 -20.51 41.77 -38.41
CA THR A 117 -20.88 40.86 -37.33
C THR A 117 -20.62 39.39 -37.69
N THR A 118 -20.68 39.03 -38.98
CA THR A 118 -20.34 37.71 -39.51
C THR A 118 -18.85 37.37 -39.46
N ASP A 119 -18.00 38.35 -39.19
CA ASP A 119 -16.55 38.14 -39.07
C ASP A 119 -16.16 37.75 -37.64
N LEU A 120 -17.09 37.87 -36.68
CA LEU A 120 -16.90 37.42 -35.30
C LEU A 120 -16.91 35.88 -35.26
N THR A 121 -16.05 35.29 -34.45
CA THR A 121 -15.98 33.82 -34.29
C THR A 121 -16.84 33.29 -33.14
N THR A 122 -17.58 34.18 -32.47
CA THR A 122 -18.52 33.85 -31.39
C THR A 122 -19.74 33.12 -31.95
N THR A 123 -20.33 32.24 -31.15
CA THR A 123 -21.57 31.53 -31.50
C THR A 123 -22.76 32.51 -31.61
N GLU A 124 -22.80 33.52 -30.74
CA GLU A 124 -23.84 34.55 -30.62
C GLU A 124 -23.55 35.81 -31.47
N GLN A 125 -22.97 35.63 -32.66
CA GLN A 125 -22.58 36.71 -33.57
C GLN A 125 -23.74 37.51 -34.21
N GLY A 126 -25.00 37.19 -33.87
CA GLY A 126 -26.17 37.90 -34.40
C GLY A 126 -26.23 39.38 -33.98
N THR A 127 -25.62 39.73 -32.84
CA THR A 127 -25.47 41.11 -32.38
C THR A 127 -24.13 41.29 -31.68
N ILE A 128 -23.61 42.52 -31.65
CA ILE A 128 -22.40 42.85 -30.88
C ILE A 128 -22.59 42.54 -29.39
N VAL A 129 -23.78 42.80 -28.84
CA VAL A 129 -24.10 42.52 -27.43
C VAL A 129 -24.10 41.02 -27.15
N GLY A 130 -24.65 40.20 -28.05
CA GLY A 130 -24.62 38.74 -27.95
C GLY A 130 -23.18 38.21 -27.89
N ALA A 131 -22.36 38.60 -28.85
CA ALA A 131 -20.94 38.25 -28.90
C ALA A 131 -20.16 38.70 -27.65
N ILE A 132 -20.38 39.93 -27.16
CA ILE A 132 -19.74 40.44 -25.95
C ILE A 132 -20.17 39.65 -24.71
N ASN A 133 -21.47 39.32 -24.59
CA ASN A 133 -21.97 38.53 -23.47
C ASN A 133 -21.41 37.11 -23.46
N GLU A 134 -21.22 36.49 -24.63
CA GLU A 134 -20.54 35.19 -24.76
C GLU A 134 -19.09 35.26 -24.28
N VAL A 135 -18.32 36.27 -24.73
CA VAL A 135 -16.93 36.48 -24.27
C VAL A 135 -16.87 36.75 -22.77
N LYS A 136 -17.80 37.53 -22.23
CA LYS A 136 -17.91 37.79 -20.78
C LYS A 136 -18.14 36.50 -20.01
N ALA A 137 -19.08 35.66 -20.45
CA ALA A 137 -19.38 34.38 -19.82
C ALA A 137 -18.17 33.42 -19.87
N ALA A 138 -17.48 33.36 -21.01
CA ALA A 138 -16.25 32.57 -21.15
C ALA A 138 -15.15 33.06 -20.20
N THR A 139 -15.00 34.38 -20.05
CA THR A 139 -14.02 35.00 -19.15
C THR A 139 -14.35 34.75 -17.67
N GLU A 140 -15.63 34.84 -17.30
CA GLU A 140 -16.08 34.50 -15.94
C GLU A 140 -15.79 33.03 -15.60
N THR A 141 -16.00 32.13 -16.57
CA THR A 141 -15.67 30.71 -16.44
C THR A 141 -14.17 30.50 -16.23
N LEU A 142 -13.32 31.12 -17.05
CA LEU A 142 -11.85 31.08 -16.90
C LEU A 142 -11.39 31.57 -15.52
N ASN A 143 -12.01 32.62 -14.98
CA ASN A 143 -11.69 33.16 -13.66
C ASN A 143 -12.05 32.18 -12.53
N THR A 144 -13.07 31.34 -12.70
CA THR A 144 -13.37 30.27 -11.74
C THR A 144 -12.44 29.07 -11.89
N ALA A 145 -12.16 28.65 -13.12
CA ALA A 145 -11.33 27.47 -13.41
C ALA A 145 -9.83 27.69 -13.07
N SER A 146 -9.35 28.94 -13.17
CA SER A 146 -7.97 29.29 -12.84
C SER A 146 -7.73 29.45 -11.33
N LYS A 147 -8.74 29.20 -10.49
CA LYS A 147 -8.55 29.24 -9.04
C LYS A 147 -7.79 28.02 -8.57
N VAL A 148 -6.60 28.24 -8.01
CA VAL A 148 -5.88 27.20 -7.28
C VAL A 148 -6.60 27.01 -5.95
N THR A 149 -7.31 25.89 -5.82
CA THR A 149 -8.01 25.50 -4.61
C THR A 149 -7.45 24.17 -4.12
N LEU A 150 -7.01 24.17 -2.86
CA LEU A 150 -6.69 22.98 -2.09
C LEU A 150 -7.63 23.01 -0.88
N ASP A 151 -8.65 22.15 -0.90
CA ASP A 151 -9.55 21.99 0.25
C ASP A 151 -8.86 21.16 1.32
N ALA A 152 -8.86 21.67 2.55
CA ALA A 152 -8.48 20.93 3.74
C ALA A 152 -9.32 21.44 4.92
N ASP A 153 -9.97 20.52 5.62
CA ASP A 153 -10.99 20.82 6.63
C ASP A 153 -10.41 21.26 7.99
N ASP A 154 -9.08 21.16 8.20
CA ASP A 154 -8.40 21.66 9.41
C ASP A 154 -6.98 22.23 9.10
N THR A 155 -6.84 23.56 9.07
CA THR A 155 -5.62 24.24 8.60
C THR A 155 -4.78 24.81 9.73
N ALA A 156 -3.47 24.55 9.69
CA ALA A 156 -2.49 25.18 10.57
C ALA A 156 -2.18 26.61 10.12
N ARG A 157 -2.08 26.80 8.80
CA ARG A 157 -1.75 28.07 8.17
C ARG A 157 -2.48 28.19 6.84
N VAL A 158 -2.94 29.41 6.57
CA VAL A 158 -3.64 29.77 5.35
C VAL A 158 -2.77 30.76 4.58
N TYR A 159 -2.41 30.40 3.36
CA TYR A 159 -1.71 31.29 2.43
C TYR A 159 -2.67 31.75 1.35
N LYS A 160 -2.90 33.06 1.28
CA LYS A 160 -3.67 33.69 0.21
C LYS A 160 -2.72 34.08 -0.92
N ILE A 161 -3.04 33.69 -2.14
CA ILE A 161 -2.26 34.03 -3.32
C ILE A 161 -3.03 35.07 -4.11
N TYR A 162 -2.39 36.21 -4.32
CA TYR A 162 -2.95 37.31 -5.10
C TYR A 162 -2.12 37.54 -6.37
N GLN A 163 -2.79 37.97 -7.44
CA GLN A 163 -2.13 38.35 -8.69
C GLN A 163 -1.91 39.86 -8.76
N GLY A 164 -0.79 40.26 -9.37
CA GLY A 164 -0.49 41.67 -9.65
C GLY A 164 -0.08 42.49 -8.42
N GLY A 165 0.36 41.85 -7.34
CA GLY A 165 0.90 42.52 -6.15
C GLY A 165 -0.12 43.22 -5.25
N SER A 166 -1.42 43.02 -5.47
CA SER A 166 -2.46 43.49 -4.55
C SER A 166 -2.65 42.50 -3.40
N GLU A 167 -2.77 42.95 -2.15
CA GLU A 167 -3.00 42.07 -0.99
C GLU A 167 -4.48 41.95 -0.59
N THR A 168 -5.36 42.63 -1.32
CA THR A 168 -6.79 42.75 -0.98
C THR A 168 -7.70 42.55 -2.19
N SER A 169 -7.19 42.74 -3.41
CA SER A 169 -7.91 42.55 -4.67
C SER A 169 -7.20 41.46 -5.47
N ASN A 170 -7.92 40.72 -6.31
CA ASN A 170 -7.36 39.64 -7.17
C ASN A 170 -6.89 38.38 -6.43
N LEU A 171 -7.67 37.88 -5.47
CA LEU A 171 -7.43 36.56 -4.87
C LEU A 171 -7.55 35.47 -5.96
N VAL A 172 -6.44 34.81 -6.27
CA VAL A 172 -6.36 33.73 -7.26
C VAL A 172 -6.64 32.39 -6.60
N GLY A 173 -6.27 32.23 -5.34
CA GLY A 173 -6.41 30.96 -4.67
C GLY A 173 -5.98 31.02 -3.22
N THR A 174 -6.36 29.98 -2.50
CA THR A 174 -5.96 29.80 -1.11
C THR A 174 -5.27 28.46 -1.00
N ILE A 175 -4.06 28.45 -0.45
CA ILE A 175 -3.36 27.22 -0.07
C ILE A 175 -3.58 27.03 1.42
N ASN A 176 -4.30 25.96 1.72
CA ASN A 176 -4.59 25.48 3.05
C ASN A 176 -3.53 24.43 3.41
N ILE A 177 -2.66 24.74 4.38
CA ILE A 177 -1.70 23.77 4.90
C ILE A 177 -2.35 23.09 6.11
N GLY A 178 -2.59 21.78 6.01
CA GLY A 178 -3.09 20.98 7.13
C GLY A 178 -2.16 21.05 8.33
N LYS A 179 -2.70 20.82 9.55
CA LYS A 179 -1.83 20.61 10.72
C LYS A 179 -1.08 19.30 10.55
N ASP A 180 0.21 19.28 10.87
CA ASP A 180 0.93 18.01 11.06
C ASP A 180 0.22 17.19 12.13
N LEU A 181 0.02 15.91 11.85
CA LEU A 181 -0.51 14.95 12.82
C LEU A 181 0.59 14.63 13.83
N VAL A 182 0.61 15.41 14.92
CA VAL A 182 1.51 15.20 16.05
C VAL A 182 0.70 14.80 17.27
N VAL A 183 1.35 14.18 18.26
CA VAL A 183 0.69 13.79 19.51
C VAL A 183 0.35 15.05 20.30
N LYS A 184 -0.95 15.31 20.48
CA LYS A 184 -1.50 16.38 21.32
C LYS A 184 -1.40 16.02 22.80
N SER A 185 -1.66 14.77 23.15
CA SER A 185 -1.49 14.25 24.52
C SER A 185 -1.40 12.73 24.53
N GLY A 186 -0.81 12.18 25.60
CA GLY A 186 -0.73 10.74 25.83
C GLY A 186 -1.13 10.38 27.25
N ALA A 187 -1.85 9.28 27.42
CA ALA A 187 -2.23 8.74 28.73
C ALA A 187 -2.27 7.21 28.71
N VAL A 188 -2.00 6.60 29.86
CA VAL A 188 -2.23 5.16 30.06
C VAL A 188 -3.65 4.99 30.60
N LYS A 189 -4.47 4.21 29.88
CA LYS A 189 -5.89 3.99 30.21
C LYS A 189 -6.30 2.55 29.91
N GLU A 190 -7.33 2.08 30.60
CA GLU A 190 -8.04 0.86 30.20
C GLU A 190 -8.92 1.17 28.99
N VAL A 191 -8.76 0.37 27.93
CA VAL A 191 -9.57 0.44 26.71
C VAL A 191 -10.40 -0.85 26.62
N PRO A 192 -11.72 -0.76 26.39
CA PRO A 192 -12.56 -1.93 26.20
C PRO A 192 -11.97 -2.88 25.14
N GLU A 193 -11.98 -4.18 25.42
CA GLU A 193 -11.48 -5.24 24.52
C GLU A 193 -9.95 -5.27 24.30
N LYS A 194 -9.23 -4.16 24.53
CA LYS A 194 -7.76 -4.06 24.35
C LYS A 194 -6.95 -4.03 25.66
N GLY A 195 -7.62 -3.86 26.80
CA GLY A 195 -6.99 -3.77 28.12
C GLY A 195 -6.18 -2.47 28.29
N THR A 196 -5.13 -2.51 29.12
CA THR A 196 -4.26 -1.35 29.36
C THR A 196 -3.57 -0.92 28.07
N CYS A 197 -3.84 0.29 27.60
CA CYS A 197 -3.27 0.87 26.39
C CYS A 197 -2.53 2.19 26.68
N ILE A 198 -1.51 2.48 25.87
CA ILE A 198 -1.03 3.85 25.68
C ILE A 198 -1.96 4.49 24.65
N VAL A 199 -2.75 5.46 25.10
CA VAL A 199 -3.72 6.19 24.28
C VAL A 199 -3.12 7.54 23.92
N LEU A 200 -2.83 7.72 22.63
CA LEU A 200 -2.30 8.96 22.07
C LEU A 200 -3.42 9.69 21.33
N THR A 201 -3.73 10.91 21.75
CA THR A 201 -4.62 11.80 21.00
C THR A 201 -3.76 12.64 20.07
N LEU A 202 -4.07 12.65 18.79
CA LEU A 202 -3.40 13.44 17.77
C LEU A 202 -3.97 14.87 17.72
N THR A 203 -3.32 15.75 16.97
CA THR A 203 -3.73 17.15 16.81
C THR A 203 -5.08 17.36 16.14
N ASN A 204 -5.57 16.37 15.38
CA ASN A 204 -6.90 16.31 14.77
C ASN A 204 -7.96 15.62 15.66
N ASP A 205 -7.64 15.37 16.94
CA ASP A 205 -8.47 14.62 17.90
C ASP A 205 -8.69 13.13 17.57
N GLU A 206 -8.00 12.59 16.55
CA GLU A 206 -7.92 11.15 16.31
C GLU A 206 -7.14 10.45 17.43
N VAL A 207 -7.52 9.21 17.74
CA VAL A 207 -6.95 8.45 18.86
C VAL A 207 -6.22 7.23 18.32
N VAL A 208 -4.94 7.12 18.68
CA VAL A 208 -4.12 5.92 18.45
C VAL A 208 -4.03 5.15 19.75
N GLU A 209 -4.55 3.92 19.76
CA GLU A 209 -4.54 3.03 20.90
C GLU A 209 -3.50 1.93 20.69
N ILE A 210 -2.47 1.92 21.54
CA ILE A 210 -1.39 0.94 21.49
C ILE A 210 -1.54 0.00 22.70
N PRO A 211 -1.98 -1.26 22.50
CA PRO A 211 -2.13 -2.21 23.60
C PRO A 211 -0.79 -2.50 24.27
N ALA A 212 -0.69 -2.30 25.59
CA ALA A 212 0.56 -2.54 26.32
C ALA A 212 1.02 -4.00 26.23
N ALA A 213 0.08 -4.94 26.10
CA ALA A 213 0.37 -6.38 25.92
C ALA A 213 1.12 -6.69 24.63
N SER A 214 1.01 -5.85 23.60
CA SER A 214 1.73 -6.01 22.32
C SER A 214 3.15 -5.42 22.34
N LEU A 215 3.47 -4.61 23.35
CA LEU A 215 4.76 -3.91 23.44
C LEU A 215 5.83 -4.74 24.16
N ILE A 216 5.42 -5.68 25.01
CA ILE A 216 6.32 -6.47 25.83
C ILE A 216 5.84 -7.93 25.82
N ASP A 217 6.69 -8.82 25.32
CA ASP A 217 6.48 -10.26 25.45
C ASP A 217 6.70 -10.67 26.92
N ILE A 218 5.60 -10.92 27.63
CA ILE A 218 5.66 -11.52 28.96
C ILE A 218 5.64 -13.03 28.78
N TYR A 219 6.82 -13.63 28.71
CA TYR A 219 6.95 -15.09 28.74
C TYR A 219 6.47 -15.62 30.10
N THR A 220 5.54 -16.56 30.07
CA THR A 220 5.12 -17.33 31.23
C THR A 220 5.74 -18.72 31.16
N ALA A 221 6.46 -19.13 32.21
CA ALA A 221 6.98 -20.49 32.29
C ALA A 221 5.82 -21.49 32.44
N GLU A 222 5.91 -22.61 31.72
CA GLU A 222 4.97 -23.71 31.86
C GLU A 222 5.03 -24.29 33.29
N THR A 223 3.87 -24.50 33.91
CA THR A 223 3.77 -25.06 35.26
C THR A 223 3.79 -26.58 35.22
N GLY A 224 4.59 -27.21 36.09
CA GLY A 224 4.57 -28.67 36.27
C GLY A 224 5.49 -29.44 35.33
N ALA A 225 6.63 -28.84 34.95
CA ALA A 225 7.65 -29.55 34.19
C ALA A 225 8.14 -30.80 34.95
N THR A 226 8.49 -31.88 34.24
CA THR A 226 8.84 -33.15 34.88
C THR A 226 10.26 -33.21 35.46
N GLU A 227 11.17 -32.36 34.97
CA GLU A 227 12.60 -32.42 35.34
C GLU A 227 13.16 -31.09 35.82
N VAL A 228 13.00 -30.03 35.03
CA VAL A 228 13.47 -28.69 35.35
C VAL A 228 12.28 -27.74 35.31
N GLN A 229 11.91 -27.20 36.47
CA GLN A 229 10.89 -26.15 36.55
C GLN A 229 11.57 -24.80 36.34
N VAL A 230 11.19 -24.11 35.26
CA VAL A 230 11.56 -22.72 35.02
C VAL A 230 10.56 -21.82 35.76
N ALA A 231 11.05 -20.74 36.36
CA ALA A 231 10.23 -19.71 36.98
C ALA A 231 10.68 -18.34 36.44
N ILE A 232 9.72 -17.53 35.99
CA ILE A 232 9.96 -16.18 35.52
C ILE A 232 9.31 -15.24 36.53
N ASP A 233 10.12 -14.46 37.25
CA ASP A 233 9.60 -13.48 38.21
C ASP A 233 9.17 -12.21 37.47
N PRO A 234 7.86 -11.90 37.42
CA PRO A 234 7.36 -10.75 36.68
C PRO A 234 7.75 -9.41 37.32
N THR A 235 8.20 -9.39 38.58
CA THR A 235 8.65 -8.18 39.28
C THR A 235 10.13 -7.95 39.03
N SER A 236 10.97 -8.93 39.36
CA SER A 236 12.44 -8.79 39.26
C SER A 236 13.01 -9.04 37.87
N LYS A 237 12.20 -9.53 36.92
CA LYS A 237 12.61 -9.87 35.54
C LYS A 237 13.75 -10.90 35.49
N LYS A 238 13.85 -11.74 36.53
CA LYS A 238 14.83 -12.82 36.63
C LYS A 238 14.21 -14.14 36.20
N VAL A 239 15.00 -14.91 35.46
CA VAL A 239 14.68 -16.30 35.11
C VAL A 239 15.43 -17.21 36.07
N GLY A 240 14.68 -18.01 36.81
CA GLY A 240 15.19 -19.07 37.67
C GLY A 240 14.87 -20.45 37.11
N ALA A 241 15.67 -21.44 37.47
CA ALA A 241 15.40 -22.85 37.18
C ALA A 241 15.71 -23.69 38.42
N SER A 242 14.90 -24.71 38.65
CA SER A 242 15.11 -25.66 39.75
C SER A 242 14.91 -27.08 39.26
N LEU A 243 15.67 -28.02 39.81
CA LEU A 243 15.44 -29.44 39.59
C LEU A 243 14.20 -29.87 40.37
N VAL A 244 13.30 -30.56 39.68
CA VAL A 244 12.13 -31.17 40.31
C VAL A 244 12.59 -32.39 41.10
N THR A 245 12.13 -32.50 42.35
CA THR A 245 12.48 -33.61 43.22
C THR A 245 12.08 -34.95 42.59
N GLY A 246 13.04 -35.85 42.43
CA GLY A 246 12.82 -37.15 41.77
C GLY A 246 12.65 -37.07 40.24
N GLY A 247 12.75 -35.88 39.63
CA GLY A 247 12.57 -35.70 38.19
C GLY A 247 13.73 -36.25 37.34
N VAL A 248 14.94 -36.33 37.90
CA VAL A 248 16.12 -36.81 37.16
C VAL A 248 16.24 -38.33 37.30
N ALA A 249 15.97 -39.05 36.22
CA ALA A 249 16.14 -40.51 36.16
C ALA A 249 17.63 -40.92 36.15
N LYS A 250 17.94 -42.13 36.63
CA LYS A 250 19.31 -42.71 36.65
C LYS A 250 19.99 -42.66 35.27
N THR A 251 19.22 -42.88 34.19
CA THR A 251 19.70 -42.85 32.80
C THR A 251 20.19 -41.48 32.34
N LYS A 252 19.78 -40.40 33.01
CA LYS A 252 20.20 -39.01 32.71
C LYS A 252 21.46 -38.58 33.46
N LEU A 253 21.96 -39.41 34.38
CA LEU A 253 23.23 -39.16 35.08
C LEU A 253 24.41 -39.52 34.17
N ALA A 254 25.59 -38.97 34.47
CA ALA A 254 26.82 -39.36 33.79
C ALA A 254 27.11 -40.87 33.96
N ALA A 255 27.68 -41.51 32.94
CA ALA A 255 27.91 -42.96 32.90
C ALA A 255 28.68 -43.48 34.13
N ASP A 256 29.69 -42.76 34.59
CA ASP A 256 30.51 -43.15 35.75
C ASP A 256 29.72 -43.16 37.06
N VAL A 257 28.75 -42.23 37.20
CA VAL A 257 27.85 -42.19 38.36
C VAL A 257 26.89 -43.38 38.32
N GLN A 258 26.33 -43.67 37.13
CA GLN A 258 25.46 -44.84 36.95
C GLN A 258 26.20 -46.14 37.30
N ALA A 259 27.45 -46.30 36.85
CA ALA A 259 28.29 -47.45 37.13
C ALA A 259 28.61 -47.57 38.63
N SER A 260 28.91 -46.45 39.30
CA SER A 260 29.20 -46.44 40.74
C SER A 260 27.97 -46.82 41.57
N LEU A 261 26.79 -46.30 41.23
CA LEU A 261 25.52 -46.71 41.86
C LEU A 261 25.24 -48.20 41.64
N GLY A 262 25.49 -48.73 40.43
CA GLY A 262 25.36 -50.16 40.17
C GLY A 262 26.28 -51.03 41.03
N LYS A 263 27.53 -50.61 41.25
CA LYS A 263 28.44 -51.29 42.18
C LYS A 263 27.94 -51.25 43.62
N ALA A 264 27.37 -50.12 44.04
CA ALA A 264 26.80 -49.97 45.38
C ALA A 264 25.57 -50.86 45.59
N ASP A 265 24.68 -50.95 44.60
CA ASP A 265 23.52 -51.86 44.63
C ASP A 265 23.97 -53.33 44.82
N THR A 266 25.10 -53.72 44.22
CA THR A 266 25.68 -55.07 44.33
C THR A 266 26.58 -55.30 45.55
N ALA A 267 26.80 -54.29 46.40
CA ALA A 267 27.69 -54.42 47.56
C ALA A 267 27.07 -55.17 48.74
N VAL A 268 25.74 -55.37 48.73
CA VAL A 268 25.05 -56.20 49.72
C VAL A 268 25.33 -57.66 49.40
N GLN A 269 26.34 -58.22 50.05
CA GLN A 269 26.70 -59.63 49.91
C GLN A 269 26.04 -60.45 51.02
N THR A 270 25.45 -61.58 50.63
CA THR A 270 24.97 -62.60 51.57
C THR A 270 26.09 -63.61 51.82
N VAL A 271 26.43 -63.84 53.09
CA VAL A 271 27.45 -64.83 53.49
C VAL A 271 26.79 -66.00 54.18
N ALA A 272 27.08 -67.21 53.71
CA ALA A 272 26.61 -68.48 54.28
C ALA A 272 27.76 -69.50 54.36
N GLU A 273 27.50 -70.65 54.97
CA GLU A 273 28.42 -71.79 54.93
C GLU A 273 28.59 -72.28 53.49
N GLY A 274 29.82 -72.59 53.09
CA GLY A 274 30.10 -73.16 51.78
C GLY A 274 29.77 -74.64 51.69
N THR A 275 29.67 -75.18 50.48
CA THR A 275 29.30 -76.61 50.29
C THR A 275 30.44 -77.58 50.63
N ALA A 276 31.68 -77.07 50.69
CA ALA A 276 32.87 -77.85 51.05
C ALA A 276 33.58 -77.27 52.27
N ASP A 277 34.21 -78.16 53.06
CA ASP A 277 35.05 -77.75 54.19
C ASP A 277 36.15 -76.79 53.75
N GLY A 278 36.25 -75.67 54.46
CA GLY A 278 37.20 -74.61 54.15
C GLY A 278 36.72 -73.62 53.08
N THR A 279 35.41 -73.58 52.80
CA THR A 279 34.80 -72.56 51.93
C THR A 279 33.68 -71.82 52.66
N ILE A 280 33.42 -70.58 52.25
CA ILE A 280 32.22 -69.81 52.60
C ILE A 280 31.46 -69.48 51.32
N ALA A 281 30.13 -69.48 51.33
CA ALA A 281 29.36 -69.04 50.18
C ALA A 281 29.13 -67.52 50.24
N VAL A 282 29.62 -66.78 49.24
CA VAL A 282 29.34 -65.35 49.05
C VAL A 282 28.40 -65.23 47.86
N ASP A 283 27.18 -64.76 48.10
CA ASP A 283 26.09 -64.70 47.11
C ASP A 283 25.83 -66.04 46.41
N GLY A 284 25.85 -67.12 47.20
CA GLY A 284 25.62 -68.49 46.74
C GLY A 284 26.79 -69.10 45.97
N LYS A 285 27.96 -68.45 45.91
CA LYS A 285 29.18 -69.01 45.32
C LYS A 285 30.22 -69.29 46.39
N ASP A 286 30.72 -70.53 46.43
CA ASP A 286 31.77 -70.94 47.35
C ASP A 286 33.09 -70.20 47.06
N VAL A 287 33.64 -69.59 48.11
CA VAL A 287 34.92 -68.90 48.15
C VAL A 287 35.80 -69.63 49.15
N THR A 288 37.02 -69.98 48.73
CA THR A 288 37.99 -70.67 49.59
C THR A 288 38.49 -69.79 50.73
N VAL A 289 38.44 -70.31 51.95
CA VAL A 289 39.04 -69.70 53.13
C VAL A 289 40.52 -70.09 53.17
N HIS A 290 41.39 -69.13 52.84
CA HIS A 290 42.84 -69.33 52.94
C HIS A 290 43.24 -69.70 54.37
N GLY A 291 44.17 -70.65 54.50
CA GLY A 291 44.67 -71.13 55.80
C GLY A 291 43.92 -72.32 56.40
N PHE A 292 42.66 -72.58 56.00
CA PHE A 292 41.91 -73.74 56.50
C PHE A 292 42.60 -75.07 56.18
N ALA A 293 43.13 -75.22 54.96
CA ALA A 293 43.87 -76.41 54.55
C ALA A 293 45.13 -76.66 55.40
N ALA A 294 45.81 -75.60 55.85
CA ALA A 294 46.99 -75.71 56.71
C ALA A 294 46.60 -76.15 58.13
N VAL A 295 45.49 -75.61 58.66
CA VAL A 295 44.93 -76.04 59.95
C VAL A 295 44.51 -77.51 59.89
N LYS A 296 43.81 -77.93 58.83
CA LYS A 296 43.41 -79.32 58.62
C LYS A 296 44.61 -80.27 58.56
N SER A 297 45.64 -79.91 57.77
CA SER A 297 46.88 -80.69 57.67
C SER A 297 47.59 -80.84 59.02
N THR A 298 47.63 -79.77 59.83
CA THR A 298 48.22 -79.80 61.17
C THR A 298 47.41 -80.71 62.12
N ALA A 299 46.08 -80.65 62.05
CA ALA A 299 45.19 -81.51 62.84
C ALA A 299 45.32 -83.00 62.44
N ASP A 300 45.38 -83.30 61.15
CA ASP A 300 45.59 -84.66 60.63
C ASP A 300 46.96 -85.22 61.09
N ALA A 301 48.02 -84.39 61.08
CA ALA A 301 49.34 -84.78 61.59
C ALA A 301 49.38 -85.03 63.10
N ALA A 302 48.64 -84.22 63.89
CA ALA A 302 48.49 -84.44 65.33
C ALA A 302 47.78 -85.78 65.62
N LYS A 303 46.73 -86.11 64.86
CA LYS A 303 46.02 -87.40 64.97
C LYS A 303 46.93 -88.58 64.63
N ALA A 304 47.71 -88.49 63.56
CA ALA A 304 48.65 -89.56 63.17
C ALA A 304 49.73 -89.81 64.25
N THR A 305 50.13 -88.77 64.98
CA THR A 305 51.06 -88.92 66.12
C THR A 305 50.42 -89.67 67.28
N ALA A 306 49.17 -89.36 67.61
CA ALA A 306 48.43 -90.05 68.67
C ALA A 306 48.24 -91.55 68.36
N ASP A 307 47.88 -91.90 67.12
CA ASP A 307 47.67 -93.30 66.70
C ASP A 307 48.98 -94.13 66.74
N LYS A 308 50.17 -93.51 66.63
CA LYS A 308 51.47 -94.19 66.77
C LYS A 308 51.85 -94.55 68.20
N LEU A 309 51.39 -93.79 69.20
CA LEU A 309 51.69 -94.09 70.61
C LEU A 309 50.93 -95.32 71.14
N ASP A 310 49.84 -95.72 70.50
CA ASP A 310 48.98 -96.84 70.94
C ASP A 310 49.44 -98.22 70.40
N GLY A 311 50.42 -98.27 69.48
CA GLY A 311 50.65 -99.45 68.62
C GLY A 311 51.90 -100.33 68.84
N THR A 312 52.82 -100.06 69.78
CA THR A 312 54.11 -100.80 69.87
C THR A 312 54.15 -101.87 70.97
N ALA A 313 53.82 -103.12 70.64
CA ALA A 313 53.85 -104.31 71.51
C ALA A 313 55.12 -105.20 71.38
N GLU A 314 56.08 -104.87 70.50
CA GLU A 314 57.23 -105.76 70.19
C GLU A 314 58.39 -105.71 71.19
N THR A 315 58.47 -104.72 72.07
CA THR A 315 59.58 -104.59 73.05
C THR A 315 59.41 -105.51 74.27
N GLU A 316 58.20 -105.98 74.55
CA GLU A 316 57.87 -106.82 75.73
C GLU A 316 58.29 -108.30 75.57
N GLY A 317 58.35 -108.82 74.34
CA GLY A 317 58.72 -110.21 74.06
C GLY A 317 60.22 -110.53 74.24
N SER A 318 61.09 -109.57 73.92
CA SER A 318 62.56 -109.69 74.03
C SER A 318 63.06 -109.77 75.47
N VAL A 319 62.41 -109.04 76.39
CA VAL A 319 62.80 -108.98 77.81
C VAL A 319 62.45 -110.28 78.54
N LYS A 320 61.29 -110.89 78.26
CA LYS A 320 60.88 -112.18 78.86
C LYS A 320 61.83 -113.33 78.50
N TYR A 321 62.35 -113.35 77.27
CA TYR A 321 63.26 -114.41 76.82
C TYR A 321 64.64 -114.35 77.51
N GLN A 322 65.17 -113.13 77.69
CA GLN A 322 66.46 -112.93 78.37
C GLN A 322 66.39 -113.26 79.87
N ILE A 323 65.28 -112.93 80.55
CA ILE A 323 65.10 -113.26 81.97
C ILE A 323 65.06 -114.78 82.20
N ALA A 324 64.35 -115.55 81.35
CA ALA A 324 64.28 -117.00 81.48
C ALA A 324 65.64 -117.69 81.26
N ALA A 325 66.46 -117.19 80.33
CA ALA A 325 67.82 -117.67 80.11
C ALA A 325 68.74 -117.40 81.31
N SER A 326 68.69 -116.19 81.88
CA SER A 326 69.46 -115.84 83.08
C SER A 326 69.03 -116.67 84.31
N GLU A 327 67.74 -116.92 84.50
CA GLU A 327 67.24 -117.70 85.64
C GLU A 327 67.72 -119.17 85.58
N THR A 328 67.80 -119.74 84.38
CA THR A 328 68.31 -121.10 84.16
C THR A 328 69.81 -121.19 84.46
N ALA A 329 70.59 -120.20 84.04
CA ALA A 329 72.03 -120.14 84.31
C ALA A 329 72.33 -119.98 85.81
N VAL A 330 71.56 -119.15 86.52
CA VAL A 330 71.71 -118.95 87.97
C VAL A 330 71.39 -120.23 88.73
N LYS A 331 70.31 -120.95 88.39
CA LYS A 331 69.97 -122.23 89.03
C LYS A 331 71.05 -123.30 88.85
N ALA A 332 71.68 -123.35 87.68
CA ALA A 332 72.79 -124.28 87.43
C ALA A 332 74.03 -123.97 88.28
N ALA A 333 74.41 -122.70 88.40
CA ALA A 333 75.56 -122.28 89.21
C ALA A 333 75.36 -122.57 90.70
N VAL A 334 74.18 -122.25 91.25
CA VAL A 334 73.84 -122.52 92.65
C VAL A 334 73.91 -124.02 92.97
N LYS A 335 73.51 -124.89 92.04
CA LYS A 335 73.58 -126.34 92.22
C LYS A 335 75.03 -126.82 92.33
N VAL A 336 75.92 -126.34 91.46
CA VAL A 336 77.35 -126.70 91.50
C VAL A 336 77.98 -126.32 92.84
N ASP A 337 77.72 -125.10 93.33
CA ASP A 337 78.25 -124.65 94.61
C ASP A 337 77.68 -125.45 95.79
N THR A 338 76.39 -125.82 95.73
CA THR A 338 75.73 -126.64 96.77
C THR A 338 76.33 -128.05 96.83
N ASP A 339 76.54 -128.69 95.67
CA ASP A 339 77.16 -130.02 95.58
C ASP A 339 78.61 -130.00 96.10
N ALA A 340 79.36 -128.93 95.80
CA ALA A 340 80.71 -128.73 96.32
C ALA A 340 80.74 -128.53 97.84
N LEU A 341 79.78 -127.79 98.40
CA LEU A 341 79.66 -127.59 99.84
C LEU A 341 79.31 -128.89 100.57
N ALA A 342 78.41 -129.69 100.00
CA ALA A 342 78.05 -131.00 100.52
C ALA A 342 79.25 -131.95 100.55
N GLY A 343 80.08 -131.97 99.50
CA GLY A 343 81.31 -132.75 99.48
C GLY A 343 82.32 -132.34 100.57
N ARG A 344 82.46 -131.03 100.83
CA ARG A 344 83.33 -130.52 101.92
C ARG A 344 82.79 -130.88 103.31
N ALA A 345 81.46 -130.85 103.50
CA ALA A 345 80.82 -131.25 104.75
C ALA A 345 81.04 -132.75 105.05
N GLN A 346 80.91 -133.60 104.03
CA GLN A 346 81.18 -135.04 104.16
C GLN A 346 82.64 -135.29 104.55
N ALA A 347 83.59 -134.62 103.89
CA ALA A 347 85.01 -134.73 104.23
C ALA A 347 85.33 -134.30 105.67
N LEU A 348 84.60 -133.33 106.22
CA LEU A 348 84.77 -132.88 107.60
C LEU A 348 84.23 -133.90 108.62
N GLU A 349 83.09 -134.53 108.33
CA GLU A 349 82.54 -135.61 109.17
C GLU A 349 83.44 -136.85 109.14
N ASP A 350 83.97 -137.23 107.96
CA ASP A 350 84.92 -138.34 107.82
C ASP A 350 86.23 -138.07 108.59
N TRP A 351 86.70 -136.81 108.60
CA TRP A 351 87.87 -136.39 109.39
C TRP A 351 87.63 -136.49 110.90
N LYS A 352 86.47 -136.06 111.40
CA LYS A 352 86.08 -136.20 112.82
C LYS A 352 86.00 -137.67 113.25
N ALA A 353 85.55 -138.57 112.38
CA ALA A 353 85.48 -140.00 112.68
C ALA A 353 86.86 -140.68 112.75
N THR A 354 87.85 -140.16 112.01
CA THR A 354 89.20 -140.76 111.90
C THR A 354 90.14 -140.30 113.01
N VAL A 355 90.03 -139.04 113.43
CA VAL A 355 90.78 -138.50 114.57
C VAL A 355 89.88 -138.57 115.80
N GLY A 356 89.77 -139.76 116.40
CA GLY A 356 89.06 -139.93 117.67
C GLY A 356 89.58 -138.90 118.66
N LEU A 357 88.74 -137.89 118.95
CA LEU A 357 89.08 -136.83 119.91
C LEU A 357 89.22 -137.50 121.28
N ALA A 358 90.37 -137.32 121.92
CA ALA A 358 90.54 -137.65 123.33
C ALA A 358 89.42 -136.96 124.11
N SER A 359 88.73 -137.71 124.98
CA SER A 359 87.68 -137.14 125.81
C SER A 359 88.27 -136.13 126.79
N GLU A 360 87.44 -135.21 127.28
CA GLU A 360 87.87 -134.19 128.25
C GLU A 360 88.39 -134.84 129.55
N ASP A 361 87.92 -136.06 129.85
CA ASP A 361 88.45 -136.92 130.91
C ASP A 361 89.85 -137.48 130.58
N ASP A 362 90.09 -137.90 129.33
CA ASP A 362 91.42 -138.38 128.89
C ASP A 362 92.47 -137.27 128.95
N ILE A 363 92.09 -136.02 128.61
CA ILE A 363 93.00 -134.88 128.64
C ILE A 363 93.30 -134.46 130.09
N ASN A 364 92.29 -134.43 130.96
CA ASN A 364 92.47 -134.04 132.35
C ASN A 364 93.22 -135.09 133.19
N ALA A 365 93.11 -136.38 132.84
CA ALA A 365 93.89 -137.44 133.48
C ALA A 365 95.39 -137.40 133.12
N LEU A 366 95.78 -136.71 132.05
CA LEU A 366 97.18 -136.62 131.64
C LEU A 366 98.00 -135.59 132.45
N PHE A 367 97.36 -134.73 133.25
CA PHE A 367 98.04 -133.63 133.95
C PHE A 367 97.78 -133.54 135.47
N ALA A 368 97.17 -134.54 136.11
CA ALA A 368 97.00 -134.61 137.58
C ALA A 368 97.26 -136.03 138.11
#